data_AF-A0A120FRL4-F1
#
_entry.id   AF-A0A120FRL4-F1
#
_cell.length_a   1.000
_cell.length_b   1.000
_cell.length_c   1.000
_cell.angle_alpha   90.00
_cell.angle_beta   90.00
_cell.angle_gamma   90.00
#
_symmetry.space_group_name_H-M   'P 1'
#
loop_
_entity.id
_entity.type
_entity.pdbx_description
1 polymer ?
#
loop_
_entity_poly.entity_id
_entity_poly.type
_entity_poly.pdbx_seq_one_letter_code
_entity_poly.pdbx_strand_id
1 'polypeptide(L)' 'MPHLIWFLLTRLSAGFAIGSVAGLAIWRVGSWGAGIEVPDYYVAQGMFVYLFGSTIAAGYLATALWLDEP' A
#
# COMPACT_ATOMS: atom_id res chain seq x y z
N MET A 1 -4.93 -19.74 -17.08
CA MET A 1 -4.58 -18.44 -16.47
C MET A 1 -4.98 -18.21 -14.99
N PRO A 2 -5.52 -19.17 -14.19
CA PRO A 2 -5.89 -18.87 -12.79
C PRO A 2 -4.69 -18.77 -11.82
N HIS A 3 -3.57 -19.45 -12.09
CA HIS A 3 -2.38 -19.40 -11.23
C HIS A 3 -1.64 -18.05 -11.29
N LEU A 4 -1.65 -17.37 -12.44
CA LEU A 4 -0.98 -16.07 -12.61
C LEU A 4 -1.67 -14.98 -11.77
N ILE A 5 -3.00 -14.98 -11.76
CA ILE A 5 -3.82 -14.06 -10.96
C ILE A 5 -3.56 -14.25 -9.47
N TRP A 6 -3.51 -15.50 -9.01
CA TRP A 6 -3.17 -15.84 -7.62
C TRP A 6 -1.75 -15.41 -7.24
N PHE A 7 -0.78 -15.57 -8.14
CA PHE A 7 0.59 -15.11 -7.93
C PHE A 7 0.65 -13.57 -7.82
N LEU A 8 -0.09 -12.84 -8.66
CA LEU A 8 -0.18 -11.39 -8.58
C LEU A 8 -0.81 -10.92 -7.26
N LEU A 9 -1.92 -11.54 -6.85
CA LEU A 9 -2.64 -11.20 -5.62
C LEU A 9 -1.81 -11.47 -4.36
N THR A 10 -1.09 -12.58 -4.30
CA THR A 10 -0.22 -12.91 -3.16
C THR A 10 0.95 -11.94 -3.05
N ARG A 11 1.56 -11.55 -4.17
CA ARG A 11 2.68 -10.59 -4.18
C ARG A 11 2.20 -9.16 -3.88
N LEU A 12 1.00 -8.79 -4.35
CA LEU A 12 0.35 -7.53 -4.01
C LEU A 12 0.01 -7.44 -2.52
N SER A 13 -0.62 -8.48 -1.96
CA SER A 13 -0.98 -8.52 -0.54
C SER A 13 0.26 -8.54 0.37
N ALA A 14 1.30 -9.30 0.02
CA ALA A 14 2.56 -9.29 0.75
C ALA A 14 3.25 -7.91 0.70
N GLY A 15 3.35 -7.30 -0.49
CA GLY A 15 3.93 -5.96 -0.65
C GLY A 15 3.14 -4.88 0.09
N PHE A 16 1.81 -4.96 0.04
CA PHE A 16 0.92 -4.06 0.77
C PHE A 16 1.06 -4.22 2.28
N ALA A 17 1.10 -5.45 2.80
CA ALA A 17 1.27 -5.72 4.22
C ALA A 17 2.62 -5.21 4.73
N ILE A 18 3.72 -5.54 4.06
CA ILE A 18 5.07 -5.11 4.46
C ILE A 18 5.18 -3.58 4.41
N GLY A 19 4.73 -2.96 3.31
CA GLY A 19 4.82 -1.53 3.13
C GLY A 19 3.93 -0.73 4.08
N SER A 20 2.73 -1.24 4.38
CA SER A 20 1.85 -0.62 5.40
C SER A 20 2.47 -0.72 6.78
N VAL A 21 3.03 -1.88 7.17
CA VAL A 21 3.70 -2.03 8.48
C VAL A 21 4.91 -1.10 8.60
N ALA A 22 5.75 -1.04 7.57
CA ALA A 22 6.92 -0.16 7.55
C ALA A 22 6.52 1.32 7.57
N GLY A 23 5.53 1.71 6.75
CA GLY A 23 5.01 3.07 6.71
C GLY A 23 4.38 3.51 8.03
N LEU A 24 3.64 2.63 8.70
CA LEU A 24 3.10 2.88 10.03
C LEU A 24 4.19 3.02 11.10
N ALA A 25 5.25 2.21 11.04
CA ALA A 25 6.39 2.33 11.96
C ALA A 25 7.11 3.68 11.78
N ILE A 26 7.35 4.09 10.53
CA ILE A 26 7.96 5.39 10.22
C ILE A 26 7.04 6.54 10.67
N TRP A 27 5.74 6.43 10.38
CA TRP A 27 4.74 7.42 10.78
C TRP A 27 4.69 7.62 12.30
N ARG A 28 4.71 6.52 13.07
CA ARG A 28 4.79 6.56 14.54
C ARG A 28 6.02 7.32 15.03
N VAL A 29 7.19 7.05 14.45
CA VAL A 29 8.44 7.74 14.82
C VAL A 29 8.39 9.22 14.47
N GLY A 30 7.89 9.59 13.30
CA GLY A 30 7.80 11.00 12.85
C GLY A 30 6.72 11.81 13.58
N SER A 31 5.62 11.18 13.98
CA SER A 31 4.48 11.85 14.64
C SER A 31 4.72 12.19 16.12
N TRP A 32 5.75 11.60 16.76
CA TRP A 32 5.98 11.73 18.20
C TRP A 32 6.33 13.16 18.66
N GLY A 33 6.64 14.07 17.75
CA GLY A 33 6.93 15.49 18.03
C GLY A 33 6.03 16.50 17.30
N ALA A 34 5.04 16.05 16.51
CA ALA A 34 4.36 16.90 15.55
C ALA A 34 3.09 17.62 16.09
N GLY A 35 2.66 17.34 17.33
CA GLY A 35 1.51 18.03 17.93
C GLY A 35 0.19 17.88 17.15
N ILE A 36 0.05 16.80 16.37
CA ILE A 36 -1.11 16.55 15.52
C ILE A 36 -2.31 16.17 16.39
N GLU A 37 -3.45 16.83 16.21
CA GLU A 37 -4.68 16.48 16.91
C GLU A 37 -5.13 15.06 16.54
N VAL A 38 -5.69 14.34 17.53
CA VAL A 38 -6.05 12.91 17.42
C VAL A 38 -6.90 12.56 16.18
N PRO A 39 -7.91 13.34 15.76
CA PRO A 39 -8.70 13.01 14.56
C PRO A 39 -7.88 13.11 13.27
N ASP A 40 -7.08 14.18 13.12
CA ASP A 40 -6.27 14.43 11.92
C ASP A 40 -5.17 13.38 11.76
N TYR A 41 -4.64 12.90 12.88
CA TYR A 41 -3.67 11.79 12.90
C TYR A 41 -4.23 10.52 12.24
N TYR A 42 -5.45 10.11 12.62
CA TYR A 42 -6.08 8.91 12.06
C TYR A 42 -6.50 9.09 10.61
N VAL A 43 -6.98 10.27 10.23
CA VAL A 43 -7.33 10.59 8.84
C VAL A 43 -6.09 10.54 7.95
N ALA A 44 -4.98 11.16 8.37
CA ALA A 44 -3.73 11.15 7.63
C ALA A 44 -3.13 9.74 7.52
N GLN A 45 -3.21 8.94 8.59
CA GLN A 45 -2.79 7.55 8.60
C GLN A 45 -3.64 6.70 7.64
N GLY A 46 -4.97 6.87 7.65
CA GLY A 46 -5.88 6.19 6.72
C GLY A 46 -5.64 6.56 5.26
N MET A 47 -5.45 7.86 4.99
CA MET A 47 -5.09 8.39 3.67
C MET A 47 -3.77 7.79 3.16
N PHE A 48 -2.75 7.69 4.02
CA PHE A 48 -1.47 7.09 3.67
C PHE A 48 -1.62 5.62 3.24
N VAL A 49 -2.34 4.82 4.04
CA VAL A 49 -2.57 3.40 3.73
C VAL A 49 -3.39 3.24 2.45
N TYR A 50 -4.43 4.06 2.27
CA TYR A 50 -5.25 4.07 1.06
C TYR A 50 -4.42 4.41 -0.19
N LEU A 51 -3.65 5.50 -0.14
CA LEU A 51 -2.81 5.92 -1.27
C LEU A 51 -1.80 4.84 -1.59
N PHE A 52 -1.07 4.34 -0.60
CA PHE A 52 -0.04 3.32 -0.75
C PHE A 52 -0.60 2.03 -1.39
N GLY A 53 -1.75 1.57 -0.90
CA GLY A 53 -2.45 0.41 -1.47
C GLY A 53 -2.88 0.63 -2.92
N SER A 54 -3.44 1.80 -3.22
CA SER A 54 -3.86 2.16 -4.57
C SER A 54 -2.68 2.20 -5.54
N THR A 55 -1.52 2.74 -5.15
CA THR A 55 -0.35 2.83 -6.02
C THR A 55 0.25 1.45 -6.30
N ILE A 56 0.32 0.58 -5.29
CA ILE A 56 0.76 -0.81 -5.49
C ILE A 56 -0.22 -1.56 -6.42
N ALA A 57 -1.52 -1.42 -6.20
CA ALA A 57 -2.53 -2.07 -7.03
C ALA A 57 -2.46 -1.59 -8.49
N ALA A 58 -2.30 -0.29 -8.71
CA ALA A 58 -2.10 0.28 -10.05
C ALA A 58 -0.83 -0.27 -10.72
N GLY A 59 0.28 -0.39 -10.00
CA GLY A 59 1.54 -0.96 -10.53
C GLY A 59 1.39 -2.43 -10.94
N TYR A 60 0.68 -3.23 -10.14
CA TYR A 60 0.39 -4.62 -10.49
C TYR A 60 -0.58 -4.74 -11.66
N LEU A 61 -1.61 -3.90 -11.72
CA LEU A 61 -2.53 -3.84 -12.85
C LEU A 61 -1.79 -3.46 -14.15
N ALA A 62 -0.92 -2.45 -14.11
CA ALA A 62 -0.10 -2.05 -15.25
C ALA A 62 0.83 -3.18 -15.72
N THR A 63 1.43 -3.92 -14.78
CA THR A 63 2.28 -5.08 -15.11
C THR A 63 1.45 -6.21 -15.73
N ALA A 64 0.24 -6.45 -15.24
CA ALA A 64 -0.65 -7.44 -15.82
C ALA A 64 -1.07 -7.07 -17.25
N LEU A 65 -1.42 -5.79 -17.50
CA LEU A 65 -1.77 -5.30 -18.83
C LEU A 65 -0.59 -5.39 -19.82
N TRP A 66 0.62 -5.03 -19.39
CA TRP A 66 1.83 -5.17 -20.21
C TRP A 66 2.08 -6.62 -20.62
N LEU A 67 1.87 -7.58 -19.71
CA LEU A 67 2.05 -9.01 -19.99
C LEU A 67 0.93 -9.62 -20.83
N ASP A 68 -0.21 -8.93 -20.95
CA ASP A 68 -1.37 -9.35 -21.75
C ASP A 68 -1.28 -8.86 -23.21
N GLU A 69 -0.34 -7.96 -23.53
CA GLU A 69 -0.04 -7.54 -24.91
C GLU A 69 0.86 -8.59 -25.62
N PRO A 70 0.47 -9.08 -26.81
CA PRO A 70 1.14 -10.19 -27.52
C PRO A 70 2.47 -9.83 -28.19
#